data_AF-A0A0A9AAK6-F1
#
_entry.id   AF-A0A0A9AAK6-F1
#
_cell.length_a   1.000
_cell.length_b   1.000
_cell.length_c   1.000
_cell.angle_alpha   90.00
_cell.angle_beta   90.00
_cell.angle_gamma   90.00
#
_symmetry.space_group_name_H-M   'P 1'
#
loop_
_entity.id
_entity.type
_entity.pdbx_description
1 polymer ?
#
loop_
_entity_poly.entity_id
_entity_poly.type
_entity_poly.pdbx_seq_one_letter_code
_entity_poly.pdbx_strand_id
1 'polypeptide(L)'
;MLCISAAVVPCAESSDHRLFRIVALFSDSWRGGFASVYSSETGVWEDSVVLPSDSESSPAMIILRPSTLVGNAVYWMLHRHGILKFDLDRQSLAVIELPLDGDACATFMYQIMPAEGRQLDLAVLAELSIQF
;
A
#
# COMPACT_ATOMS: atom_id res chain seq x y z
N MET A 1 14.08 5.26 11.61
CA MET A 1 13.45 5.03 10.30
C MET A 1 13.60 3.57 9.91
N LEU A 2 12.50 2.83 9.88
CA LEU A 2 12.43 1.44 9.44
C LEU A 2 11.65 1.38 8.12
N CYS A 3 12.21 0.75 7.09
CA CYS A 3 11.44 0.39 5.90
C CYS A 3 10.58 -0.83 6.23
N ILE A 4 9.26 -0.71 6.06
CA ILE A 4 8.31 -1.77 6.42
C ILE A 4 7.87 -2.55 5.19
N SER A 5 7.78 -1.88 4.04
CA SER A 5 7.37 -2.50 2.78
C SER A 5 7.80 -1.65 1.59
N ALA A 6 7.94 -2.26 0.43
CA ALA A 6 8.18 -1.56 -0.81
C ALA A 6 7.47 -2.26 -1.98
N ALA A 7 7.05 -1.48 -2.96
CA ALA A 7 6.41 -1.94 -4.18
C ALA A 7 7.19 -1.46 -5.40
N VAL A 8 7.46 -2.36 -6.35
CA VAL A 8 8.02 -1.99 -7.65
C VAL A 8 6.87 -1.65 -8.58
N VAL A 9 6.95 -0.48 -9.21
CA VAL A 9 5.94 0.06 -10.11
C VAL A 9 6.58 0.27 -11.48
N PRO A 10 6.02 -0.30 -12.56
CA PRO A 10 6.52 -0.04 -13.91
C PRO A 10 6.28 1.42 -14.30
N CYS A 11 7.23 2.02 -15.02
CA CYS A 11 7.05 3.38 -15.54
C CYS A 11 6.11 3.32 -16.75
N ALA A 12 4.84 3.71 -16.58
CA ALA A 12 3.81 3.60 -17.62
C ALA A 12 4.10 4.46 -18.87
N GLU A 13 4.93 5.49 -18.75
CA GLU A 13 5.25 6.45 -19.80
C GLU A 13 6.51 6.10 -20.61
N SER A 14 7.26 5.07 -20.18
CA SER A 14 8.52 4.66 -20.81
C SER A 14 8.31 3.45 -21.72
N SER A 15 8.72 3.57 -22.99
CA SER A 15 8.88 2.39 -23.87
C SER A 15 10.06 1.51 -23.45
N ASP A 16 10.93 2.00 -22.56
CA ASP A 16 11.99 1.21 -21.97
C ASP A 16 11.45 0.44 -20.76
N HIS A 17 11.25 -0.87 -20.95
CA HIS A 17 10.82 -1.83 -19.94
C HIS A 17 11.81 -2.00 -18.79
N ARG A 18 12.96 -1.31 -18.82
CA ARG A 18 13.97 -1.31 -17.76
C ARG A 18 13.73 -0.23 -16.71
N LEU A 19 12.89 0.77 -17.00
CA LEU A 19 12.59 1.83 -16.04
C LEU A 19 11.48 1.42 -15.08
N PHE A 20 11.75 1.61 -13.79
CA PHE A 20 10.83 1.32 -12.71
C PHE A 20 10.91 2.40 -11.63
N ARG A 21 9.84 2.49 -10.85
CA ARG A 21 9.81 3.24 -9.60
C ARG A 21 9.67 2.29 -8.44
N ILE A 22 10.16 2.67 -7.27
CA ILE A 22 9.91 1.95 -6.02
C ILE A 22 9.13 2.87 -5.10
N VAL A 23 7.93 2.47 -4.69
CA VAL A 23 7.22 3.12 -3.61
C VAL A 23 7.59 2.41 -2.32
N ALA A 24 8.37 3.06 -1.46
CA ALA A 24 8.78 2.51 -0.18
C ALA A 24 7.99 3.15 0.96
N LEU A 25 7.49 2.31 1.86
CA LEU A 25 6.76 2.69 3.06
C LEU A 25 7.68 2.55 4.27
N PHE A 26 7.77 3.62 5.04
CA PHE A 26 8.61 3.74 6.22
C PHE A 26 7.76 4.01 7.45
N SER A 27 8.25 3.56 8.60
CA SER A 27 7.77 4.00 9.90
C SER A 27 8.89 4.66 10.68
N ASP A 28 8.55 5.78 11.27
CA ASP A 28 9.38 6.51 12.21
C ASP A 28 8.57 6.83 13.47
N SER A 29 9.20 6.71 14.64
CA SER A 29 8.54 6.93 15.93
C SER A 29 8.06 8.37 16.11
N TRP A 30 8.65 9.33 15.38
CA TRP A 30 8.33 10.75 15.46
C TRP A 30 7.42 11.23 14.34
N ARG A 31 7.67 10.80 13.10
CA ARG A 31 6.90 11.21 11.91
C ARG A 31 5.68 10.33 11.63
N GLY A 32 5.55 9.17 12.27
CA GLY A 32 4.53 8.18 11.92
C GLY A 32 4.89 7.43 10.63
N GLY A 33 3.86 6.93 9.94
CA GLY A 33 4.02 6.26 8.64
C GLY A 33 4.17 7.26 7.51
N PHE A 34 5.15 7.05 6.63
CA PHE A 34 5.35 7.88 5.44
C PHE A 34 5.86 7.05 4.26
N ALA A 35 5.69 7.57 3.05
CA ALA A 35 6.14 6.93 1.84
C ALA A 35 7.06 7.86 1.04
N SER A 36 7.99 7.28 0.30
CA SER A 36 8.82 8.00 -0.66
C SER A 36 8.97 7.14 -1.92
N VAL A 37 9.16 7.80 -3.05
CA VAL A 37 9.27 7.17 -4.36
C VAL A 37 10.71 7.27 -4.86
N TYR A 38 11.31 6.15 -5.19
CA TYR A 38 12.58 6.11 -5.93
C TYR A 38 12.31 6.01 -7.42
N SER A 39 13.05 6.76 -8.23
CA SER A 39 13.05 6.64 -9.69
C SER A 39 14.33 5.98 -10.18
N SER A 40 14.23 4.89 -10.94
CA SER A 40 15.40 4.25 -11.56
C SER A 40 16.01 5.08 -12.67
N GLU A 41 15.25 6.02 -13.25
CA GLU A 41 15.71 6.90 -14.33
C GLU A 41 16.68 7.95 -13.81
N THR A 42 16.32 8.60 -12.71
CA THR A 42 17.13 9.68 -12.12
C THR A 42 18.03 9.19 -10.98
N GLY A 43 17.76 8.00 -10.45
CA GLY A 43 18.52 7.40 -9.36
C GLY A 43 18.29 8.08 -8.01
N VAL A 44 17.24 8.88 -7.86
CA VAL A 44 16.96 9.65 -6.63
C VAL A 44 15.62 9.27 -5.99
N TRP A 45 15.56 9.51 -4.68
CA TRP A 45 14.32 9.46 -3.90
C TRP A 45 13.64 10.82 -3.93
N GLU A 46 12.34 10.82 -4.17
CA GLU A 46 11.47 11.98 -4.13
C GLU A 46 11.08 12.33 -2.68
N ASP A 47 10.52 13.52 -2.50
CA ASP A 47 10.11 14.00 -1.19
C ASP A 47 9.12 13.04 -0.51
N SER A 48 9.30 12.88 0.81
CA SER A 48 8.50 11.96 1.59
C SER A 48 7.12 12.53 1.89
N VAL A 49 6.11 11.71 1.66
CA VAL A 49 4.71 12.03 1.94
C VAL A 49 4.33 11.35 3.25
N VAL A 50 3.92 12.13 4.25
CA VAL A 50 3.53 11.63 5.57
C VAL A 50 2.04 11.32 5.59
N LEU A 51 1.65 10.24 6.25
CA LEU A 51 0.24 9.97 6.49
C LEU A 51 -0.34 11.03 7.45
N PRO A 52 -1.49 11.65 7.14
CA PRO A 52 -2.14 12.60 8.03
C PRO A 52 -2.36 12.03 9.44
N SER A 53 -2.05 12.82 10.47
CA SER A 53 -2.09 12.41 11.88
C SER A 53 -3.49 12.13 12.42
N ASP A 54 -4.51 12.64 11.73
CA ASP A 54 -5.94 12.50 12.05
C ASP A 54 -6.44 11.05 11.84
N SER A 55 -5.62 10.22 11.22
CA SER A 55 -5.82 8.79 11.10
C SER A 55 -5.52 8.15 12.46
N GLU A 56 -6.56 7.76 13.22
CA GLU A 56 -6.54 7.01 14.50
C GLU A 56 -5.64 5.74 14.51
N SER A 57 -4.99 5.42 13.39
CA SER A 57 -4.08 4.30 13.14
C SER A 57 -2.59 4.65 13.31
N SER A 58 -2.25 5.76 13.96
CA SER A 58 -0.87 6.11 14.34
C SER A 58 -0.58 5.67 15.79
N PRO A 59 -0.22 4.40 16.02
CA PRO A 59 1.20 4.10 16.25
C PRO A 59 1.60 2.71 15.73
N ALA A 60 2.63 2.68 14.88
CA ALA A 60 3.17 1.52 14.16
C ALA A 60 2.23 0.93 13.09
N MET A 61 2.41 1.37 11.84
CA MET A 61 1.87 0.67 10.67
C MET A 61 2.43 -0.75 10.62
N ILE A 62 1.62 -1.72 11.03
CA ILE A 62 1.91 -3.14 10.85
C ILE A 62 1.31 -3.54 9.50
N ILE A 63 2.18 -3.74 8.52
CA ILE A 63 1.83 -4.27 7.20
C ILE A 63 1.86 -5.80 7.29
N LEU A 64 0.75 -6.45 6.91
CA LEU A 64 0.63 -7.91 7.00
C LEU A 64 0.87 -8.63 5.68
N ARG A 65 0.75 -7.92 4.56
CA ARG A 65 0.74 -8.50 3.21
C ARG A 65 1.64 -7.70 2.27
N PRO A 66 2.17 -8.34 1.21
CA PRO A 66 2.81 -7.62 0.12
C PRO A 66 1.87 -6.56 -0.45
N SER A 67 2.46 -5.51 -1.00
CA SER A 67 1.73 -4.48 -1.73
C SER A 67 1.07 -5.03 -2.98
N THR A 68 -0.08 -4.46 -3.37
CA THR A 68 -0.70 -4.70 -4.68
C THR A 68 -0.76 -3.40 -5.46
N LEU A 69 -0.27 -3.39 -6.70
CA LEU A 69 -0.45 -2.28 -7.64
C LEU A 69 -1.77 -2.47 -8.40
N VAL A 70 -2.68 -1.51 -8.28
CA VAL A 70 -3.96 -1.51 -9.02
C VAL A 70 -4.14 -0.15 -9.68
N GLY A 71 -4.25 -0.14 -11.01
CA GLY A 71 -4.30 1.10 -11.77
C GLY A 71 -3.04 1.93 -11.50
N ASN A 72 -3.22 3.14 -10.95
CA ASN A 72 -2.13 4.06 -10.63
C ASN A 72 -1.96 4.29 -9.13
N ALA A 73 -2.21 3.25 -8.33
CA ALA A 73 -2.03 3.32 -6.89
C ALA A 73 -1.51 2.00 -6.32
N VAL A 74 -0.71 2.12 -5.25
CA VAL A 74 -0.20 0.98 -4.50
C VAL A 74 -0.99 0.84 -3.21
N TYR A 75 -1.39 -0.40 -2.91
CA TYR A 75 -2.24 -0.71 -1.78
C TYR A 75 -1.54 -1.69 -0.82
N TRP A 76 -1.66 -1.44 0.48
CA TRP A 76 -1.20 -2.34 1.53
C TRP A 76 -2.31 -2.64 2.52
N MET A 77 -2.36 -3.88 3.00
CA MET A 77 -3.27 -4.28 4.07
C MET A 77 -2.68 -3.97 5.44
N LEU A 78 -3.42 -3.18 6.24
CA LEU A 78 -3.06 -2.84 7.62
C LEU A 78 -3.61 -3.88 8.61
N HIS A 79 -2.91 -4.08 9.72
CA HIS A 79 -3.29 -5.07 10.75
C HIS A 79 -4.64 -4.79 11.46
N ARG A 80 -5.02 -3.52 11.68
CA ARG A 80 -6.24 -3.15 12.41
C ARG A 80 -7.26 -2.44 11.51
N HIS A 81 -7.70 -3.15 10.48
CA HIS A 81 -8.85 -2.81 9.63
C HIS A 81 -8.66 -1.54 8.79
N GLY A 82 -7.85 -1.65 7.75
CA GLY A 82 -7.79 -0.64 6.71
C GLY A 82 -6.87 -1.04 5.57
N ILE A 83 -7.07 -0.41 4.42
CA ILE A 83 -6.16 -0.47 3.30
C ILE A 83 -5.45 0.87 3.22
N LEU A 84 -4.12 0.84 3.30
CA LEU A 84 -3.32 2.01 2.98
C LEU A 84 -3.23 2.14 1.46
N LYS A 85 -3.57 3.30 0.92
CA LYS A 85 -3.42 3.65 -0.49
C LYS A 85 -2.32 4.71 -0.63
N PHE A 86 -1.36 4.46 -1.52
CA PHE A 86 -0.49 5.49 -2.08
C PHE A 86 -0.93 5.79 -3.52
N ASP A 87 -1.37 7.01 -3.77
CA ASP A 87 -1.76 7.49 -5.09
C ASP A 87 -0.52 8.01 -5.83
N LEU A 88 -0.17 7.41 -6.98
CA LEU A 88 1.05 7.75 -7.72
C LEU A 88 0.95 9.12 -8.42
N ASP A 89 -0.23 9.53 -8.87
CA ASP A 89 -0.44 10.84 -9.54
C ASP A 89 -0.40 11.98 -8.52
N ARG A 90 -1.12 11.81 -7.41
CA ARG A 90 -1.26 12.84 -6.38
C ARG A 90 -0.11 12.84 -5.40
N GLN A 91 0.69 11.77 -5.39
CA GLN A 91 1.71 11.50 -4.37
C GLN A 91 1.15 11.70 -2.97
N SER A 92 0.08 10.97 -2.66
CA SER A 92 -0.67 11.13 -1.42
C SER A 92 -0.91 9.78 -0.74
N LEU A 93 -0.82 9.76 0.59
CA LEU A 93 -1.21 8.63 1.42
C LEU A 93 -2.60 8.83 1.99
N ALA A 94 -3.42 7.78 1.95
CA ALA A 94 -4.73 7.74 2.58
C ALA A 94 -5.02 6.35 3.13
N VAL A 95 -5.83 6.29 4.19
CA VAL A 95 -6.38 5.02 4.71
C VAL A 95 -7.81 4.88 4.22
N ILE A 96 -8.12 3.73 3.64
CA ILE A 96 -9.47 3.30 3.30
C ILE A 96 -9.91 2.36 4.42
N GLU A 97 -10.89 2.78 5.22
CA GLU A 97 -11.46 1.96 6.27
C GLU A 97 -12.26 0.81 5.65
N LEU A 98 -12.11 -0.40 6.19
CA LEU A 98 -12.98 -1.51 5.83
C LEU A 98 -14.17 -1.54 6.79
N PRO A 99 -15.40 -1.82 6.30
CA PRO A 99 -16.58 -2.01 7.13
C PRO A 99 -16.57 -3.39 7.82
N LEU A 100 -15.45 -3.76 8.44
CA LEU A 100 -15.33 -5.02 9.17
C LEU A 100 -15.71 -4.79 10.62
N ASP A 101 -16.87 -5.31 10.99
CA ASP A 101 -17.41 -5.26 12.34
C ASP A 101 -16.72 -6.35 13.19
N GLY A 102 -15.88 -5.94 14.13
CA GLY A 102 -15.44 -6.77 15.26
C GLY A 102 -14.40 -7.88 14.99
N ASP A 103 -13.29 -7.78 15.74
CA ASP A 103 -12.41 -8.88 16.19
C ASP A 103 -11.97 -9.92 15.13
N ALA A 104 -11.28 -9.49 14.09
CA ALA A 104 -10.84 -10.39 13.03
C ALA A 104 -9.42 -10.92 13.26
N CYS A 105 -9.33 -12.03 13.99
CA CYS A 105 -8.28 -13.05 13.75
C CYS A 105 -8.22 -13.47 12.24
N ALA A 106 -9.24 -13.08 11.47
CA ALA A 106 -9.38 -13.23 10.02
C ALA A 106 -8.58 -12.24 9.15
N THR A 107 -7.85 -11.25 9.67
CA THR A 107 -7.05 -10.32 8.81
C THR A 107 -6.03 -11.07 7.94
N PHE A 108 -5.58 -12.26 8.38
CA PHE A 108 -4.70 -13.12 7.59
C PHE A 108 -5.38 -13.82 6.40
N MET A 109 -6.71 -13.82 6.33
CA MET A 109 -7.44 -14.50 5.27
C MET A 109 -7.67 -13.57 4.06
N TYR A 110 -7.46 -12.26 4.20
CA TYR A 110 -7.72 -11.31 3.13
C TYR A 110 -6.46 -11.03 2.28
N GLN A 111 -6.65 -10.87 0.97
CA GLN A 111 -5.61 -10.45 0.02
C GLN A 111 -6.18 -9.43 -0.97
N ILE A 112 -5.47 -8.32 -1.15
CA ILE A 112 -5.83 -7.30 -2.16
C ILE A 112 -5.43 -7.82 -3.53
N MET A 113 -6.37 -7.79 -4.47
CA MET A 113 -6.15 -8.23 -5.84
C MET A 113 -6.57 -7.16 -6.85
N PRO A 114 -5.87 -7.05 -7.98
CA PRO A 114 -6.34 -6.24 -9.10
C PRO A 114 -7.59 -6.91 -9.71
N ALA A 115 -8.67 -6.14 -9.86
CA ALA A 115 -9.82 -6.51 -10.67
C ALA A 115 -9.68 -5.95 -12.09
N GLU A 116 -10.49 -6.47 -13.02
CA GLU A 116 -10.59 -5.94 -14.38
C GLU A 116 -10.96 -4.44 -14.35
N GLY A 117 -10.40 -3.66 -15.27
CA GLY A 117 -10.81 -2.26 -15.44
C GLY A 117 -10.32 -1.27 -14.38
N ARG A 118 -9.17 -1.51 -13.73
CA ARG A 118 -8.57 -0.65 -12.66
C ARG A 118 -9.36 -0.63 -11.35
N GLN A 119 -10.24 -1.59 -11.16
CA GLN A 119 -10.96 -1.78 -9.90
C GLN A 119 -10.11 -2.60 -8.92
N LEU A 120 -10.34 -2.40 -7.62
CA LEU A 120 -9.73 -3.19 -6.55
C LEU A 120 -10.73 -4.24 -6.08
N ASP A 121 -10.23 -5.45 -5.83
CA ASP A 121 -11.01 -6.56 -5.32
C ASP A 121 -10.33 -7.20 -4.10
N LEU A 122 -11.09 -7.99 -3.34
CA LEU A 122 -10.65 -8.58 -2.08
C LEU A 122 -10.90 -10.09 -2.08
N ALA A 123 -9.83 -10.89 -2.18
CA ALA A 123 -9.95 -12.32 -1.95
C ALA A 123 -9.97 -12.64 -0.46
N VAL A 124 -10.86 -13.55 -0.05
CA VAL A 124 -10.90 -14.14 1.30
C VAL A 124 -10.60 -15.63 1.22
N LEU A 125 -9.61 -16.09 1.98
CA LEU A 125 -9.28 -17.49 2.16
C LEU A 125 -10.10 -18.06 3.32
N ALA A 126 -11.14 -18.85 3.05
CA ALA A 126 -11.95 -19.52 4.06
C ALA A 126 -11.82 -21.04 3.94
N GLU A 127 -11.34 -21.72 4.98
CA GLU A 127 -11.36 -23.21 5.07
C GLU A 127 -10.76 -23.92 3.83
N LEU A 128 -9.67 -23.38 3.25
CA LEU A 128 -9.01 -23.83 2.02
C LEU A 128 -9.76 -23.54 0.69
N SER A 129 -10.79 -22.69 0.72
CA SER A 129 -11.48 -22.12 -0.44
C SER A 129 -11.19 -20.63 -0.60
N ILE A 130 -11.22 -20.12 -1.83
CA ILE A 130 -11.04 -18.70 -2.15
C ILE A 130 -12.41 -18.14 -2.56
N GLN A 131 -12.80 -17.03 -1.92
CA GLN A 131 -14.01 -16.26 -2.25
C GLN A 131 -13.60 -14.87 -2.76
N PHE A 132 -14.37 -14.34 -3.70
CA PHE A 132 -14.23 -13.00 -4.30
C PHE A 132 -15.46 -12.18 -3.95
#